data_AF-A0A0N0AVM8-F1
#
_entry.id   AF-A0A0N0AVM8-F1
#
_cell.length_a   1.000
_cell.length_b   1.000
_cell.length_c   1.000
_cell.angle_alpha   90.00
_cell.angle_beta   90.00
_cell.angle_gamma   90.00
#
_symmetry.space_group_name_H-M   'P 1'
#
loop_
_entity.id
_entity.type
_entity.pdbx_description
1 polymer ?
#
loop_
_entity_poly.entity_id
_entity_poly.type
_entity_poly.pdbx_seq_one_letter_code
_entity_poly.pdbx_strand_id
1 'polypeptide(L)'
;MNTKVASVLLALGLSASLVGCSSNEDKFVEELKAAGFTAVGEPRSESEKKTKKVGKRTVKSSQKTLEVTVRVKGCDLEFAKVSGQSGYWLDELHVNGQEPDWPGYPENLKQQDVVAAFAGNQPKPDGFKDCYQPNQP
;
A
#
# COMPACT_ATOMS: atom_id res chain seq x y z
N MET A 1 -40.43 43.68 -34.56
CA MET A 1 -39.51 42.56 -34.26
C MET A 1 -38.96 42.79 -32.87
N ASN A 2 -39.39 41.97 -31.90
CA ASN A 2 -39.00 42.07 -30.50
C ASN A 2 -37.64 41.39 -30.28
N THR A 3 -36.63 42.12 -29.85
CA THR A 3 -35.36 41.52 -29.44
C THR A 3 -35.19 41.73 -27.94
N LYS A 4 -35.55 40.70 -27.18
CA LYS A 4 -35.33 40.59 -25.73
C LYS A 4 -33.84 40.35 -25.49
N VAL A 5 -33.18 41.26 -24.78
CA VAL A 5 -31.83 41.06 -24.25
C VAL A 5 -31.96 40.19 -23.00
N ALA A 6 -31.53 38.93 -23.10
CA ALA A 6 -31.46 38.02 -21.98
C ALA A 6 -30.11 38.19 -21.28
N SER A 7 -30.13 38.77 -20.08
CA SER A 7 -28.98 38.81 -19.17
C SER A 7 -28.59 37.39 -18.77
N VAL A 8 -27.51 36.86 -19.35
CA VAL A 8 -26.86 35.63 -18.88
C VAL A 8 -25.90 36.02 -17.75
N LEU A 9 -26.45 36.16 -16.55
CA LEU A 9 -25.69 36.09 -15.31
C LEU A 9 -25.89 34.67 -14.76
N LEU A 10 -25.08 33.72 -15.23
CA LEU A 10 -24.97 32.41 -14.61
C LEU A 10 -23.62 32.31 -13.93
N ALA A 11 -23.68 32.22 -12.61
CA ALA A 11 -22.57 32.18 -11.69
C ALA A 11 -21.57 31.07 -12.04
N LEU A 12 -20.34 31.47 -12.39
CA LEU A 12 -19.14 30.65 -12.21
C LEU A 12 -18.82 30.61 -10.71
N GLY A 13 -19.71 29.99 -9.95
CA GLY A 13 -19.57 29.76 -8.52
C GLY A 13 -18.78 28.49 -8.31
N LEU A 14 -17.51 28.66 -7.92
CA LEU A 14 -16.65 27.70 -7.22
C LEU A 14 -16.88 26.23 -7.60
N SER A 15 -16.14 25.76 -8.62
CA SER A 15 -15.57 24.42 -8.56
C SER A 15 -14.60 24.39 -7.37
N ALA A 16 -15.16 24.24 -6.17
CA ALA A 16 -14.45 23.64 -5.06
C ALA A 16 -14.14 22.22 -5.52
N SER A 17 -13.03 22.07 -6.25
CA SER A 17 -12.32 20.81 -6.35
C SER A 17 -12.16 20.36 -4.91
N LEU A 18 -12.99 19.39 -4.52
CA LEU A 18 -12.67 18.46 -3.46
C LEU A 18 -11.34 17.85 -3.89
N VAL A 19 -10.24 18.55 -3.58
CA VAL A 19 -8.95 17.92 -3.41
C VAL A 19 -9.19 17.04 -2.20
N GLY A 20 -9.80 15.88 -2.44
CA GLY A 20 -9.96 14.86 -1.44
C GLY A 20 -8.55 14.65 -0.93
N CYS A 21 -8.31 15.01 0.33
CA CYS A 21 -7.10 14.58 1.01
C CYS A 21 -7.19 13.06 1.03
N SER A 22 -6.66 12.38 -0.01
CA SER A 22 -6.58 10.93 -0.02
C SER A 22 -5.86 10.53 1.26
N SER A 23 -6.46 9.60 1.98
CA SER A 23 -5.87 9.12 3.22
C SER A 23 -4.49 8.52 2.90
N ASN A 24 -3.57 8.46 3.87
CA ASN A 24 -2.29 7.81 3.61
C ASN A 24 -2.46 6.33 3.23
N GLU A 25 -3.57 5.71 3.63
CA GLU A 25 -4.00 4.36 3.24
C GLU A 25 -4.35 4.30 1.74
N ASP A 26 -5.18 5.23 1.24
CA ASP A 26 -5.52 5.31 -0.19
C ASP A 26 -4.29 5.56 -1.05
N LYS A 27 -3.41 6.47 -0.61
CA LYS A 27 -2.14 6.75 -1.30
C LYS A 27 -1.25 5.52 -1.35
N PHE A 28 -1.22 4.72 -0.29
CA PHE A 28 -0.43 3.50 -0.27
C PHE A 28 -0.97 2.46 -1.27
N VAL A 29 -2.29 2.30 -1.33
CA VAL A 29 -2.95 1.47 -2.36
C VAL A 29 -2.63 1.96 -3.77
N GLU A 30 -2.66 3.27 -4.00
CA GLU A 30 -2.30 3.88 -5.29
C GLU A 30 -0.82 3.67 -5.64
N GLU A 31 0.09 3.77 -4.68
CA GLU A 31 1.52 3.49 -4.87
C GLU A 31 1.76 2.03 -5.29
N LEU A 32 1.10 1.07 -4.64
CA LEU A 32 1.20 -0.36 -5.01
C LEU A 32 0.64 -0.61 -6.42
N LYS A 33 -0.49 0.02 -6.77
CA LYS A 33 -1.03 -0.05 -8.13
C LYS A 33 -0.06 0.54 -9.17
N ALA A 34 0.56 1.68 -8.86
CA ALA A 34 1.57 2.30 -9.71
C ALA A 34 2.84 1.44 -9.86
N ALA A 35 3.18 0.63 -8.86
CA ALA A 35 4.26 -0.36 -8.92
C ALA A 35 3.91 -1.63 -9.72
N GLY A 36 2.69 -1.72 -10.25
CA GLY A 36 2.23 -2.79 -11.13
C GLY A 36 1.40 -3.87 -10.43
N PHE A 37 1.11 -3.74 -9.14
CA PHE A 37 0.22 -4.69 -8.46
C PHE A 37 -1.24 -4.43 -8.85
N THR A 38 -1.93 -5.46 -9.34
CA THR A 38 -3.31 -5.34 -9.84
C THR A 38 -4.34 -5.87 -8.84
N ALA A 39 -4.00 -6.91 -8.09
CA ALA A 39 -4.85 -7.48 -7.05
C ALA A 39 -4.45 -6.92 -5.67
N VAL A 40 -4.84 -5.68 -5.41
CA VAL A 40 -4.54 -4.95 -4.17
C VAL A 40 -5.77 -4.97 -3.25
N GLY A 41 -5.58 -5.44 -2.02
CA GLY A 41 -6.62 -5.55 -0.99
C GLY A 41 -6.93 -4.24 -0.27
N GLU A 42 -7.73 -4.35 0.80
CA GLU A 42 -8.05 -3.21 1.67
C GLU A 42 -6.87 -2.85 2.56
N PRO A 43 -6.55 -1.55 2.72
CA PRO A 43 -5.50 -1.11 3.62
C PRO A 43 -5.91 -1.29 5.08
N ARG A 44 -4.93 -1.64 5.91
CA ARG A 44 -5.02 -1.69 7.36
C ARG A 44 -3.99 -0.75 7.96
N SER A 45 -4.15 -0.47 9.25
CA SER A 45 -3.12 0.27 9.96
C SER A 45 -2.99 -0.12 11.41
N GLU A 46 -1.73 -0.20 11.84
CA GLU A 46 -1.34 -0.39 13.22
C GLU A 46 -0.69 0.90 13.75
N SER A 47 -0.89 1.19 15.03
CA SER A 47 -0.30 2.36 15.68
C SER A 47 0.48 1.96 16.93
N GLU A 48 1.80 2.08 16.86
CA GLU A 48 2.70 1.78 17.97
C GLU A 48 3.05 3.07 18.74
N LYS A 49 2.82 3.07 20.05
CA LYS A 49 3.19 4.19 20.94
C LYS A 49 4.56 3.91 21.56
N LYS A 50 5.55 4.75 21.25
CA LYS A 50 6.90 4.68 21.84
C LYS A 50 7.08 5.79 22.85
N THR A 51 7.78 5.47 23.95
CA THR A 51 8.23 6.48 24.90
C THR A 51 9.73 6.34 25.12
N LYS A 52 10.45 7.46 25.04
CA LYS A 52 11.90 7.50 25.23
C LYS A 52 12.25 8.56 26.26
N LYS A 53 13.06 8.19 27.26
CA LYS A 53 13.64 9.16 28.19
C LYS A 53 14.89 9.78 27.57
N VAL A 54 14.95 11.11 27.56
CA VAL A 54 16.10 11.89 27.11
C VAL A 54 16.47 12.86 28.24
N GLY A 55 17.52 12.52 28.99
CA GLY A 55 17.85 13.20 30.25
C GLY A 55 16.70 13.12 31.25
N LYS A 56 16.25 14.27 31.77
CA LYS A 56 15.09 14.37 32.68
C LYS A 56 13.73 14.46 31.96
N ARG A 57 13.70 14.48 30.62
CA ARG A 57 12.48 14.62 29.82
C ARG A 57 12.03 13.27 29.28
N THR A 58 10.71 13.04 29.25
CA THR A 58 10.09 11.90 28.55
C THR A 58 9.51 12.39 27.24
N VAL A 59 9.98 11.82 26.12
CA VAL A 59 9.43 12.06 24.79
C VAL A 59 8.46 10.92 24.47
N LYS A 60 7.23 11.27 24.09
CA LYS A 60 6.23 10.32 23.58
C LYS A 60 6.13 10.50 22.08
N SER A 61 6.14 9.42 21.34
CA SER A 61 5.90 9.40 19.90
C SER A 61 4.94 8.27 19.55
N SER A 62 4.23 8.42 18.44
CA SER A 62 3.43 7.36 17.84
C SER A 62 3.90 7.15 16.42
N GLN A 63 4.13 5.90 16.03
CA GLN A 63 4.38 5.52 14.65
C GLN A 63 3.13 4.78 14.15
N LYS A 64 2.63 5.18 12.99
CA LYS A 64 1.53 4.48 12.31
C LYS A 64 2.13 3.69 11.15
N THR A 65 1.98 2.38 11.17
CA THR A 65 2.31 1.48 10.05
C THR A 65 1.03 1.23 9.27
N LEU A 66 1.13 1.22 7.94
CA LEU A 66 0.06 0.90 7.01
C LEU A 66 0.43 -0.41 6.37
N GLU A 67 -0.53 -1.33 6.28
CA GLU A 67 -0.36 -2.65 5.68
C GLU A 67 -1.39 -2.84 4.57
N VAL A 68 -0.98 -3.45 3.47
CA VAL A 68 -1.88 -3.82 2.38
C VAL A 68 -1.46 -5.19 1.86
N THR A 69 -2.40 -6.13 1.87
CA THR A 69 -2.22 -7.41 1.22
C THR A 69 -2.40 -7.27 -0.30
N VAL A 70 -1.46 -7.80 -1.08
CA VAL A 70 -1.58 -7.96 -2.53
C VAL A 70 -1.49 -9.43 -2.90
N ARG A 71 -2.22 -9.84 -3.94
CA ARG A 71 -2.13 -11.21 -4.47
C ARG A 71 -1.25 -11.24 -5.71
N VAL A 72 -0.23 -12.10 -5.71
CA VAL A 72 0.68 -12.30 -6.84
C VAL A 72 0.81 -13.79 -7.11
N LYS A 73 0.35 -14.24 -8.28
CA LYS A 73 0.47 -15.64 -8.71
C LYS A 73 -0.07 -16.61 -7.66
N GLY A 74 -1.21 -16.28 -7.06
CA GLY A 74 -1.88 -17.10 -6.05
C GLY A 74 -1.40 -16.91 -4.60
N CYS A 75 -0.20 -16.37 -4.37
CA CYS A 75 0.29 -16.06 -3.02
C CYS A 75 -0.15 -14.67 -2.57
N ASP A 76 -0.49 -14.56 -1.29
CA ASP A 76 -0.81 -13.29 -0.64
C ASP A 76 0.48 -12.73 -0.01
N LEU A 77 0.71 -11.44 -0.21
CA LEU A 77 1.90 -10.71 0.22
C LEU A 77 1.46 -9.46 0.96
N GLU A 78 1.89 -9.29 2.20
CA GLU A 78 1.62 -8.10 2.98
C GLU A 78 2.75 -7.08 2.80
N PHE A 79 2.41 -5.95 2.18
CA PHE A 79 3.33 -4.83 2.09
C PHE A 79 3.05 -3.85 3.21
N ALA A 80 4.11 -3.41 3.89
CA ALA A 80 4.02 -2.46 4.98
C ALA A 80 4.73 -1.14 4.65
N LYS A 81 4.24 -0.06 5.26
CA LYS A 81 4.73 1.30 5.07
C LYS A 81 4.55 2.14 6.33
N VAL A 82 5.54 2.93 6.70
CA VAL A 82 5.34 3.97 7.73
C VAL A 82 4.55 5.13 7.14
N SER A 83 3.41 5.45 7.77
CA SER A 83 2.52 6.53 7.36
C SER A 83 3.27 7.86 7.25
N GLY A 84 3.18 8.50 6.07
CA GLY A 84 3.84 9.78 5.78
C GLY A 84 5.31 9.68 5.38
N GLN A 85 5.90 8.48 5.31
CA GLN A 85 7.22 8.27 4.73
C GLN A 85 7.12 7.86 3.26
N SER A 86 8.23 7.97 2.52
CA SER A 86 8.33 7.43 1.17
C SER A 86 8.72 5.96 1.22
N GLY A 87 8.17 5.19 0.29
CA GLY A 87 8.50 3.78 0.12
C GLY A 87 7.80 2.84 1.09
N TYR A 88 7.96 1.55 0.81
CA TYR A 88 7.32 0.43 1.48
C TYR A 88 8.22 -0.80 1.38
N TRP A 89 8.00 -1.81 2.21
CA TRP A 89 8.71 -3.10 2.14
C TRP A 89 7.71 -4.25 2.10
N LEU A 90 8.17 -5.39 1.61
CA LEU A 90 7.44 -6.64 1.81
C LEU A 90 7.66 -7.07 3.26
N ASP A 91 6.59 -7.09 4.04
CA ASP A 91 6.63 -7.46 5.45
C ASP A 91 6.50 -8.97 5.57
N GLU A 92 5.41 -9.53 5.00
CA GLU A 92 5.07 -10.93 5.16
C GLU A 92 4.67 -11.60 3.84
N LEU A 93 5.07 -12.86 3.66
CA LEU A 93 4.41 -13.77 2.72
C LEU A 93 3.36 -14.56 3.51
N HIS A 94 2.13 -14.66 2.99
CA HIS A 94 1.13 -15.55 3.57
C HIS A 94 1.01 -16.82 2.71
N VAL A 95 1.40 -17.95 3.30
CA VAL A 95 1.22 -19.29 2.74
C VAL A 95 0.09 -19.97 3.50
N ASN A 96 -1.02 -20.25 2.83
CA ASN A 96 -2.20 -20.87 3.44
C ASN A 96 -2.72 -20.14 4.70
N GLY A 97 -2.61 -18.81 4.73
CA GLY A 97 -3.01 -17.98 5.87
C GLY A 97 -2.06 -18.01 7.06
N GLN A 98 -0.84 -18.53 6.87
CA GLN A 98 0.24 -18.48 7.85
C GLN A 98 1.43 -17.71 7.29
N GLU A 99 2.13 -16.99 8.15
CA GLU A 99 3.41 -16.36 7.87
C GLU A 99 4.51 -17.41 8.07
N PRO A 100 5.20 -17.87 7.01
CA PRO A 100 6.37 -18.71 7.16
C PRO A 100 7.62 -17.83 7.38
N ASP A 101 8.63 -18.40 8.02
CA ASP A 101 9.93 -17.73 8.18
C ASP A 101 10.57 -17.47 6.80
N TRP A 102 10.51 -16.22 6.33
CA TRP A 102 11.16 -15.81 5.08
C TRP A 102 11.69 -14.36 5.13
N PRO A 103 12.84 -14.13 5.79
CA PRO A 103 13.35 -12.78 6.01
C PRO A 103 14.06 -12.19 4.79
N GLY A 104 14.10 -10.86 4.73
CA GLY A 104 15.12 -10.13 3.97
C GLY A 104 14.69 -9.60 2.61
N TYR A 105 13.51 -9.01 2.51
CA TYR A 105 13.06 -8.34 1.30
C TYR A 105 13.49 -6.89 1.19
N PRO A 106 13.79 -6.41 -0.04
CA PRO A 106 14.10 -5.01 -0.26
C PRO A 106 12.82 -4.16 -0.29
N GLU A 107 13.02 -2.85 -0.19
CA GLU A 107 11.94 -1.87 -0.31
C GLU A 107 11.53 -1.62 -1.77
N ASN A 108 10.32 -1.10 -1.98
CA ASN A 108 9.81 -0.56 -3.25
C ASN A 108 9.77 -1.57 -4.40
N LEU A 109 9.51 -2.83 -4.07
CA LEU A 109 9.37 -3.92 -5.05
C LEU A 109 8.25 -3.61 -6.05
N LYS A 110 8.55 -3.79 -7.35
CA LYS A 110 7.52 -3.85 -8.40
C LYS A 110 6.99 -5.27 -8.52
N GLN A 111 5.82 -5.43 -9.11
CA GLN A 111 5.22 -6.75 -9.34
C GLN A 111 6.20 -7.71 -10.06
N GLN A 112 6.92 -7.21 -11.07
CA GLN A 112 7.90 -8.00 -11.82
C GLN A 112 9.07 -8.50 -10.94
N ASP A 113 9.46 -7.75 -9.91
CA ASP A 113 10.58 -8.11 -9.04
C ASP A 113 10.17 -9.24 -8.10
N VAL A 114 8.93 -9.18 -7.58
CA VAL A 114 8.30 -10.26 -6.81
C VAL A 114 8.16 -11.52 -7.67
N VAL A 115 7.64 -11.38 -8.89
CA VAL A 115 7.50 -12.51 -9.83
C VAL A 115 8.85 -13.13 -10.15
N ALA A 116 9.89 -12.33 -10.35
CA ALA A 116 11.24 -12.81 -10.59
C ALA A 116 11.81 -13.55 -9.36
N ALA A 117 11.60 -13.03 -8.15
CA ALA A 117 12.02 -13.69 -6.91
C ALA A 117 11.32 -15.04 -6.71
N PHE A 118 10.01 -15.09 -6.99
CA PHE A 118 9.19 -16.30 -6.91
C PHE A 118 9.60 -17.36 -7.93
N ALA A 119 9.91 -16.96 -9.16
CA ALA A 119 10.37 -17.86 -10.23
C ALA A 119 11.85 -18.25 -10.10
N GLY A 120 12.65 -17.50 -9.33
CA GLY A 120 14.08 -17.72 -9.17
C GLY A 120 14.44 -18.87 -8.23
N ASN A 121 15.71 -19.28 -8.28
CA ASN A 121 16.25 -20.43 -7.53
C ASN A 121 16.53 -20.16 -6.04
N GLN A 122 16.07 -19.02 -5.49
CA GLN A 122 16.24 -18.74 -4.06
C GLN A 122 15.45 -19.75 -3.21
N PRO A 123 15.96 -20.14 -2.02
CA PRO A 123 15.21 -20.94 -1.07
C PRO A 123 13.82 -20.35 -0.83
N LYS A 124 12.81 -21.23 -0.82
CA LYS A 124 11.41 -20.86 -0.60
C LYS A 124 10.96 -21.47 0.72
N PRO A 125 10.08 -20.78 1.48
CA PRO A 125 9.51 -21.36 2.67
C PRO A 125 8.67 -22.59 2.35
N ASP A 126 8.46 -23.44 3.36
CA ASP A 126 7.57 -24.58 3.24
C ASP A 126 6.14 -24.13 2.86
N GLY A 127 5.48 -24.94 2.02
CA GLY A 127 4.15 -24.63 1.50
C GLY A 127 4.10 -23.55 0.41
N PHE A 128 5.22 -22.89 0.05
CA PHE A 128 5.23 -21.87 -1.01
C PHE A 128 4.61 -22.36 -2.33
N LYS A 129 4.84 -23.64 -2.68
CA LYS A 129 4.29 -24.25 -3.90
C LYS A 129 2.76 -24.42 -3.87
N ASP A 130 2.15 -24.38 -2.68
CA ASP A 130 0.70 -24.51 -2.52
C ASP A 130 0.01 -23.20 -2.91
N CYS A 131 0.66 -22.05 -2.69
CA CYS A 131 0.16 -20.75 -3.11
C CYS A 131 0.66 -20.33 -4.50
N TYR A 132 1.93 -20.60 -4.84
CA TYR A 132 2.53 -20.08 -6.07
C TYR A 132 2.09 -20.86 -7.30
N GLN A 133 1.21 -20.23 -8.07
CA GLN A 133 0.65 -20.72 -9.32
C GLN A 133 1.07 -19.79 -10.45
N PRO A 134 2.17 -20.07 -11.19
CA PRO A 134 2.73 -19.14 -12.17
C PRO A 134 1.77 -18.77 -13.31
N ASN A 135 0.79 -19.63 -13.57
CA ASN A 135 -0.24 -19.47 -14.59
C ASN A 135 -1.47 -18.68 -14.10
N GLN A 136 -1.57 -18.35 -12.81
CA GLN A 136 -2.60 -17.45 -12.31
C GLN A 136 -2.22 -16.00 -12.61
N PRO A 137 -3.21 -15.10 -12.75
CA PRO A 137 -2.95 -13.66 -12.77
C PRO A 137 -2.27 -13.19 -11.47
#